data_AF-A0A7S2NME2-F1
#
_entry.id   AF-A0A7S2NME2-F1
#
_cell.length_a   1.000
_cell.length_b   1.000
_cell.length_c   1.000
_cell.angle_alpha   90.00
_cell.angle_beta   90.00
_cell.angle_gamma   90.00
#
_symmetry.space_group_name_H-M   'P 1'
#
loop_
_entity.id
_entity.type
_entity.pdbx_description
1 polymer ?
#
loop_
_entity_poly.entity_id
_entity_poly.type
_entity_poly.pdbx_seq_one_letter_code
_entity_poly.pdbx_strand_id
1 'polypeptide(L)'
;GAMGLARWALAAAAQPLLAHGQFGGGGYTPPAPICPAFKCKSGEVPVGKPEHQIWSYGCKDSGMNILDASSFDLNNPNSFKNQGTPLDKCCVEKDICKQTCGKTSKECHDMFQKCSQKTCKGNQNCQLQAMMAEILSEPNDPLEDPAKKYDPQETQCRAYNRGQSESCMCVKKDSFKTTVEQKLKYFYGKFNSEKLNSAGEIKDVDDVWKKWTGKEPDMFMALATKYKAKAVEIRVKPKPPPYKPPPAGGDEEAAEGAAAADDGAGDAEGSGGSGGSGGGKEDRAEPQADPEEGAFDEKLAALEAKKSKAKADEDYDAAAQAKEEARALAEEEITRLKEKKAKAVEEEDYLTAKRVKARMAKLSEL
;
A
#
# COMPACT_ATOMS: atom_id res chain seq x y z
N GLY A 1 6.47 32.40 40.53
CA GLY A 1 6.57 32.09 39.09
C GLY A 1 5.24 31.52 38.65
N ALA A 2 4.47 32.29 37.90
CA ALA A 2 3.10 31.95 37.49
C ALA A 2 3.13 30.94 36.33
N MET A 3 2.60 29.73 36.57
CA MET A 3 2.41 28.73 35.53
C MET A 3 1.11 29.01 34.76
N GLY A 4 1.25 29.22 33.46
CA GLY A 4 0.13 29.39 32.53
C GLY A 4 -0.65 28.09 32.35
N LEU A 5 -1.88 28.07 32.86
CA LEU A 5 -2.90 27.07 32.53
C LEU A 5 -3.33 27.27 31.07
N ALA A 6 -2.76 26.47 30.17
CA ALA A 6 -3.26 26.35 28.80
C ALA A 6 -4.64 25.69 28.81
N ARG A 7 -5.70 26.50 28.84
CA ARG A 7 -7.09 26.09 28.61
C ARG A 7 -7.21 25.51 27.20
N TRP A 8 -7.21 24.19 27.08
CA TRP A 8 -7.66 23.49 25.88
C TRP A 8 -9.19 23.55 25.80
N ALA A 9 -9.72 24.68 25.34
CA ALA A 9 -11.10 24.78 24.90
C ALA A 9 -11.23 23.99 23.59
N LEU A 10 -11.57 22.70 23.71
CA LEU A 10 -12.11 21.93 22.60
C LEU A 10 -13.48 22.53 22.29
N ALA A 11 -13.52 23.42 21.31
CA ALA A 11 -14.76 23.88 20.70
C ALA A 11 -15.58 22.63 20.34
N ALA A 12 -16.69 22.43 21.05
CA ALA A 12 -17.77 21.57 20.60
C ALA A 12 -18.27 22.22 19.31
N ALA A 13 -17.74 21.76 18.18
CA ALA A 13 -18.20 22.18 16.87
C ALA A 13 -19.65 21.73 16.76
N ALA A 14 -20.59 22.65 17.02
CA ALA A 14 -21.94 22.55 16.51
C ALA A 14 -21.78 22.34 15.00
N GLN A 15 -22.00 21.11 14.55
CA GLN A 15 -21.96 20.79 13.13
C GLN A 15 -23.10 21.60 12.50
N PRO A 16 -22.82 22.58 11.62
CA PRO A 16 -23.89 23.19 10.87
C PRO A 16 -24.54 22.06 10.08
N LEU A 17 -25.84 21.86 10.30
CA LEU A 17 -26.72 21.07 9.43
C LEU A 17 -26.77 21.80 8.08
N LEU A 18 -25.69 21.71 7.32
CA LEU A 18 -25.67 22.08 5.92
C LEU A 18 -26.53 21.05 5.22
N ALA A 19 -27.79 21.40 4.98
CA ALA A 19 -28.63 20.74 4.01
C ALA A 19 -27.87 20.77 2.68
N HIS A 20 -27.25 19.64 2.32
CA HIS A 20 -26.58 19.48 1.04
C HIS A 20 -27.67 19.46 -0.02
N GLY A 21 -27.95 20.64 -0.58
CA GLY A 21 -28.79 20.78 -1.75
C GLY A 21 -28.26 19.88 -2.86
N GLN A 22 -29.14 19.00 -3.33
CA GLN A 22 -28.95 18.05 -4.42
C GLN A 22 -28.82 18.80 -5.76
N PHE A 23 -27.80 19.64 -5.90
CA PHE A 23 -27.53 20.40 -7.12
C PHE A 23 -26.59 19.61 -8.04
N GLY A 24 -27.19 18.90 -8.99
CA GLY A 24 -26.85 18.97 -10.43
C GLY A 24 -25.47 18.50 -10.93
N GLY A 25 -24.56 18.01 -10.09
CA GLY A 25 -23.30 17.39 -10.52
C GLY A 25 -23.37 15.88 -10.36
N GLY A 26 -23.98 15.17 -11.32
CA GLY A 26 -24.18 13.71 -11.29
C GLY A 26 -22.88 12.91 -11.46
N GLY A 27 -21.91 13.11 -10.58
CA GLY A 27 -20.72 12.26 -10.49
C GLY A 27 -21.13 10.89 -9.96
N TYR A 28 -20.85 9.84 -10.73
CA TYR A 28 -21.05 8.46 -10.31
C TYR A 28 -20.32 8.23 -8.97
N THR A 29 -21.09 8.00 -7.92
CA THR A 29 -20.55 7.60 -6.61
C THR A 29 -20.71 6.08 -6.53
N PRO A 30 -19.62 5.30 -6.58
CA PRO A 30 -19.73 3.85 -6.49
C PRO A 30 -20.45 3.48 -5.19
N PRO A 31 -21.34 2.47 -5.22
CA PRO A 31 -22.03 2.02 -4.02
C PRO A 31 -21.00 1.48 -3.02
N ALA A 32 -21.25 1.72 -1.73
CA ALA A 32 -20.39 1.17 -0.69
C ALA A 32 -20.35 -0.36 -0.77
N PRO A 33 -19.17 -1.00 -0.68
CA PRO A 33 -19.07 -2.44 -0.68
C PRO A 33 -19.75 -3.01 0.58
N ILE A 34 -20.57 -4.05 0.40
CA ILE A 34 -21.29 -4.71 1.50
C ILE A 34 -20.41 -5.83 2.04
N CYS A 35 -19.58 -5.48 3.01
CA CYS A 35 -18.67 -6.42 3.66
C CYS A 35 -19.19 -6.79 5.05
N PRO A 36 -19.18 -8.07 5.42
CA PRO A 36 -19.56 -8.48 6.76
C PRO A 36 -18.58 -7.87 7.77
N ALA A 37 -19.10 -7.18 8.78
CA ALA A 37 -18.28 -6.71 9.89
C ALA A 37 -17.56 -7.88 10.58
N PHE A 38 -16.41 -7.62 11.17
CA PHE A 38 -15.69 -8.62 11.97
C PHE A 38 -16.56 -9.09 13.14
N LYS A 39 -16.78 -10.41 13.23
CA LYS A 39 -17.65 -11.03 14.25
C LYS A 39 -16.85 -11.88 15.21
N CYS A 40 -17.13 -11.73 16.50
CA CYS A 40 -16.63 -12.61 17.56
C CYS A 40 -17.68 -13.65 17.95
N LYS A 41 -17.26 -14.66 18.72
CA LYS A 41 -18.18 -15.67 19.26
C LYS A 41 -19.15 -15.01 20.26
N SER A 42 -20.26 -15.71 20.56
CA SER A 42 -21.21 -15.23 21.56
C SER A 42 -20.52 -15.02 22.90
N GLY A 43 -20.76 -13.88 23.55
CA GLY A 43 -20.11 -13.49 24.81
C GLY A 43 -18.78 -12.74 24.64
N GLU A 44 -18.27 -12.64 23.42
CA GLU A 44 -17.08 -11.86 23.07
C GLU A 44 -17.43 -10.60 22.29
N VAL A 45 -16.51 -9.65 22.28
CA VAL A 45 -16.59 -8.38 21.57
C VAL A 45 -15.27 -8.11 20.85
N PRO A 46 -15.33 -7.53 19.64
CA PRO A 46 -14.13 -7.23 18.87
C PRO A 46 -13.44 -5.98 19.42
N VAL A 47 -12.15 -6.09 19.69
CA VAL A 47 -11.28 -4.99 20.14
C VAL A 47 -10.04 -4.99 19.26
N GLY A 48 -9.45 -3.82 19.01
CA GLY A 48 -8.20 -3.81 18.25
C GLY A 48 -7.04 -4.38 19.07
N LYS A 49 -6.10 -5.06 18.41
CA LYS A 49 -4.86 -5.54 19.04
C LYS A 49 -4.01 -4.35 19.52
N PRO A 50 -3.42 -4.39 20.72
CA PRO A 50 -2.58 -3.31 21.24
C PRO A 50 -1.37 -3.01 20.36
N GLU A 51 -0.70 -4.06 19.89
CA GLU A 51 0.54 -4.04 19.13
C GLU A 51 0.34 -3.86 17.62
N HIS A 52 -0.89 -3.81 17.12
CA HIS A 52 -1.14 -3.65 15.69
C HIS A 52 -0.69 -2.26 15.21
N GLN A 53 0.31 -2.26 14.34
CA GLN A 53 0.76 -1.07 13.63
C GLN A 53 -0.17 -0.82 12.45
N ILE A 54 -0.89 0.30 12.47
CA ILE A 54 -1.71 0.71 11.32
C ILE A 54 -0.77 1.00 10.15
N TRP A 55 -1.12 0.49 8.97
CA TRP A 55 -0.38 0.72 7.74
C TRP A 55 -1.28 1.32 6.65
N SER A 56 -0.72 1.91 5.61
CA SER A 56 -1.47 2.41 4.46
C SER A 56 -0.59 2.36 3.22
N TYR A 57 -1.18 2.10 2.06
CA TYR A 57 -0.49 2.24 0.78
C TYR A 57 -0.66 3.64 0.17
N GLY A 58 -1.47 4.50 0.79
CA GLY A 58 -1.81 5.81 0.27
C GLY A 58 -2.55 5.75 -1.08
N CYS A 59 -2.56 6.88 -1.78
CA CYS A 59 -3.12 7.01 -3.13
C CYS A 59 -2.02 7.13 -4.21
N LYS A 60 -0.78 6.73 -3.93
CA LYS A 60 0.37 7.01 -4.82
C LYS A 60 0.21 6.39 -6.21
N ASP A 61 -0.31 5.16 -6.30
CA ASP A 61 -0.48 4.45 -7.57
C ASP A 61 -1.85 4.69 -8.23
N SER A 62 -2.76 5.36 -7.51
CA SER A 62 -4.11 5.65 -7.98
C SER A 62 -4.14 6.77 -9.02
N GLY A 63 -3.13 7.63 -8.98
CA GLY A 63 -2.89 8.69 -9.94
C GLY A 63 -2.07 8.19 -11.11
N MET A 64 -2.59 7.21 -11.85
CA MET A 64 -2.18 7.15 -13.25
C MET A 64 -2.70 8.43 -13.90
N ASN A 65 -1.85 9.44 -14.05
CA ASN A 65 -2.02 10.53 -15.00
C ASN A 65 -2.00 10.00 -16.46
N ILE A 66 -2.47 8.77 -16.69
CA ILE A 66 -2.60 8.15 -18.01
C ILE A 66 -3.47 8.99 -18.94
N LEU A 67 -4.44 9.73 -18.38
CA LEU A 67 -5.29 10.63 -19.15
C LEU A 67 -4.71 12.03 -19.32
N ASP A 68 -3.71 12.41 -18.52
CA ASP A 68 -2.94 13.62 -18.77
C ASP A 68 -1.72 13.27 -19.62
N ALA A 69 -1.99 12.86 -20.86
CA ALA A 69 -0.97 12.59 -21.86
C ALA A 69 -0.10 13.83 -22.17
N SER A 70 -0.53 15.03 -21.73
CA SER A 70 0.22 16.28 -21.93
C SER A 70 1.39 16.44 -20.95
N SER A 71 1.39 15.73 -19.82
CA SER A 71 2.48 15.73 -18.84
C SER A 71 3.33 14.45 -18.86
N PHE A 72 3.12 13.58 -19.86
CA PHE A 72 3.94 12.41 -20.12
C PHE A 72 5.28 12.82 -20.77
N ASP A 73 6.13 13.47 -19.99
CA ASP A 73 7.51 13.69 -20.38
C ASP A 73 8.27 12.36 -20.29
N LEU A 74 8.32 11.66 -21.42
CA LEU A 74 9.09 10.41 -21.61
C LEU A 74 10.56 10.56 -21.18
N ASN A 75 11.09 11.79 -21.14
CA ASN A 75 12.46 12.06 -20.76
C ASN A 75 12.65 12.25 -19.25
N ASN A 76 11.57 12.36 -18.45
CA ASN A 76 11.67 12.50 -16.99
C ASN A 76 10.73 11.55 -16.24
N PRO A 77 11.07 10.25 -16.13
CA PRO A 77 10.26 9.26 -15.41
C PRO A 77 10.14 9.51 -13.89
N ASN A 78 10.82 10.53 -13.35
CA ASN A 78 10.78 10.87 -11.93
C ASN A 78 9.89 12.08 -11.59
N SER A 79 9.39 12.83 -12.58
CA SER A 79 8.46 13.95 -12.33
C SER A 79 7.19 13.50 -11.61
N PHE A 80 6.75 12.26 -11.85
CA PHE A 80 5.57 11.65 -11.21
C PHE A 80 5.76 11.27 -9.74
N LYS A 81 6.99 11.18 -9.21
CA LYS A 81 7.23 10.58 -7.89
C LYS A 81 7.06 11.53 -6.70
N ASN A 82 7.05 12.84 -6.91
CA ASN A 82 7.25 13.79 -5.80
C ASN A 82 6.04 14.67 -5.46
N GLN A 83 4.97 14.65 -6.25
CA GLN A 83 3.74 15.37 -5.92
C GLN A 83 2.72 14.37 -5.38
N GLY A 84 2.69 14.21 -4.06
CA GLY A 84 1.65 13.43 -3.41
C GLY A 84 0.27 13.89 -3.90
N THR A 85 -0.58 12.95 -4.31
CA THR A 85 -1.92 13.31 -4.79
C THR A 85 -2.68 14.01 -3.66
N PRO A 86 -3.51 15.02 -3.96
CA PRO A 86 -4.30 15.70 -2.91
C PRO A 86 -5.21 14.70 -2.15
N LEU A 87 -5.50 13.56 -2.77
CA LEU A 87 -6.28 12.45 -2.23
C LEU A 87 -5.53 11.53 -1.27
N ASP A 88 -4.20 11.61 -1.17
CA ASP A 88 -3.40 10.71 -0.33
C ASP A 88 -3.87 10.74 1.13
N LYS A 89 -4.24 11.93 1.62
CA LYS A 89 -4.88 12.10 2.92
C LYS A 89 -6.16 11.26 3.07
N CYS A 90 -7.01 11.25 2.05
CA CYS A 90 -8.26 10.49 2.05
C CYS A 90 -8.02 8.98 1.97
N CYS A 91 -7.03 8.52 1.20
CA CYS A 91 -6.63 7.11 1.18
C CYS A 91 -6.12 6.65 2.55
N VAL A 92 -5.24 7.43 3.19
CA VAL A 92 -4.72 7.10 4.52
C VAL A 92 -5.85 7.03 5.55
N GLU A 93 -6.79 7.98 5.52
CA GLU A 93 -7.96 7.96 6.41
C GLU A 93 -8.85 6.73 6.15
N LYS A 94 -9.10 6.38 4.88
CA LYS A 94 -9.81 5.15 4.51
C LYS A 94 -9.14 3.89 5.06
N ASP A 95 -7.82 3.77 4.91
CA ASP A 95 -7.06 2.61 5.38
C ASP A 95 -7.03 2.51 6.91
N ILE A 96 -6.91 3.65 7.61
CA ILE A 96 -7.10 3.72 9.07
C ILE A 96 -8.47 3.17 9.45
N CYS A 97 -9.53 3.57 8.73
CA CYS A 97 -10.88 3.07 9.02
C CYS A 97 -11.01 1.57 8.78
N LYS A 98 -10.50 1.05 7.66
CA LYS A 98 -10.50 -0.39 7.35
C LYS A 98 -9.79 -1.22 8.43
N GLN A 99 -8.76 -0.67 9.07
CA GLN A 99 -8.02 -1.29 10.18
C GLN A 99 -8.55 -0.93 11.58
N THR A 100 -9.57 -0.08 11.68
CA THR A 100 -10.18 0.25 12.97
C THR A 100 -11.23 -0.80 13.29
N CYS A 101 -10.97 -1.58 14.34
CA CYS A 101 -11.86 -2.64 14.75
C CYS A 101 -13.26 -2.13 15.11
N GLY A 102 -14.29 -2.77 14.56
CA GLY A 102 -15.70 -2.40 14.79
C GLY A 102 -16.26 -1.36 13.83
N LYS A 103 -15.46 -0.85 12.87
CA LYS A 103 -15.97 -0.04 11.75
C LYS A 103 -16.47 -0.91 10.62
N THR A 104 -17.59 -0.53 10.02
CA THR A 104 -18.15 -1.19 8.83
C THR A 104 -17.49 -0.69 7.55
N SER A 105 -17.47 -1.51 6.50
CA SER A 105 -16.97 -1.10 5.18
C SER A 105 -17.71 0.13 4.65
N LYS A 106 -19.03 0.21 4.89
CA LYS A 106 -19.87 1.34 4.52
C LYS A 106 -19.45 2.64 5.19
N GLU A 107 -19.18 2.64 6.50
CA GLU A 107 -18.69 3.84 7.18
C GLU A 107 -17.35 4.31 6.61
N CYS A 108 -16.44 3.38 6.31
CA CYS A 108 -15.15 3.71 5.73
C CYS A 108 -15.28 4.29 4.32
N HIS A 109 -16.19 3.74 3.52
CA HIS A 109 -16.54 4.26 2.20
C HIS A 109 -17.13 5.66 2.28
N ASP A 110 -18.14 5.86 3.10
CA ASP A 110 -18.83 7.15 3.25
C ASP A 110 -17.87 8.24 3.73
N MET A 111 -16.93 7.90 4.62
CA MET A 111 -15.88 8.82 5.02
C MET A 111 -14.94 9.16 3.84
N PHE A 112 -14.49 8.15 3.10
CA PHE A 112 -13.61 8.36 1.95
C PHE A 112 -14.28 9.27 0.91
N GLN A 113 -15.55 9.02 0.60
CA GLN A 113 -16.34 9.84 -0.32
C GLN A 113 -16.48 11.29 0.16
N LYS A 114 -16.76 11.52 1.44
CA LYS A 114 -16.80 12.87 2.01
C LYS A 114 -15.45 13.57 1.92
N CYS A 115 -14.36 12.85 2.19
CA CYS A 115 -13.01 13.40 2.09
C CYS A 115 -12.64 13.73 0.63
N SER A 116 -12.89 12.81 -0.31
CA SER A 116 -12.55 12.99 -1.72
C SER A 116 -13.38 14.10 -2.35
N GLN A 117 -14.68 14.18 -2.08
CA GLN A 117 -15.55 15.27 -2.56
C GLN A 117 -15.05 16.64 -2.08
N LYS A 118 -14.70 16.75 -0.78
CA LYS A 118 -14.15 17.99 -0.20
C LYS A 118 -12.80 18.37 -0.80
N THR A 119 -11.95 17.39 -1.04
CA THR A 119 -10.61 17.58 -1.61
C THR A 119 -10.67 17.95 -3.09
N CYS A 120 -11.53 17.29 -3.86
CA CYS A 120 -11.62 17.46 -5.31
C CYS A 120 -12.39 18.71 -5.73
N LYS A 121 -13.28 19.26 -4.89
CA LYS A 121 -14.05 20.50 -5.16
C LYS A 121 -14.73 20.51 -6.55
N GLY A 122 -15.20 19.35 -7.02
CA GLY A 122 -15.85 19.21 -8.33
C GLY A 122 -14.92 18.99 -9.52
N ASN A 123 -13.60 18.89 -9.33
CA ASN A 123 -12.67 18.51 -10.40
C ASN A 123 -12.91 17.05 -10.82
N GLN A 124 -13.36 16.84 -12.06
CA GLN A 124 -13.67 15.51 -12.60
C GLN A 124 -12.45 14.58 -12.66
N ASN A 125 -11.26 15.09 -12.98
CA ASN A 125 -10.03 14.30 -12.99
C ASN A 125 -9.68 13.82 -11.57
N CYS A 126 -9.84 14.67 -10.57
CA CYS A 126 -9.64 14.28 -9.17
C CYS A 126 -10.70 13.27 -8.71
N GLN A 127 -11.96 13.44 -9.10
CA GLN A 127 -13.02 12.46 -8.78
C GLN A 127 -12.73 11.09 -9.42
N LEU A 128 -12.28 11.08 -10.67
CA LEU A 128 -11.86 9.85 -11.36
C LEU A 128 -10.65 9.21 -10.65
N GLN A 129 -9.65 10.00 -10.24
CA GLN A 129 -8.54 9.50 -9.44
C GLN A 129 -8.99 8.92 -8.09
N ALA A 130 -9.99 9.53 -7.43
CA ALA A 130 -10.55 9.00 -6.19
C ALA A 130 -11.27 7.67 -6.41
N MET A 131 -12.03 7.55 -7.50
CA MET A 131 -12.68 6.30 -7.90
C MET A 131 -11.65 5.21 -8.18
N MET A 132 -10.61 5.52 -8.96
CA MET A 132 -9.51 4.58 -9.23
C MET A 132 -8.73 4.24 -7.96
N ALA A 133 -8.57 5.18 -7.03
CA ALA A 133 -7.95 4.91 -5.74
C ALA A 133 -8.78 3.95 -4.88
N GLU A 134 -10.08 3.92 -5.08
CA GLU A 134 -10.93 2.95 -4.41
C GLU A 134 -10.70 1.55 -4.97
N ILE A 135 -10.78 1.42 -6.29
CA ILE A 135 -10.65 0.17 -7.04
C ILE A 135 -9.24 -0.43 -6.91
N LEU A 136 -8.20 0.39 -7.06
CA LEU A 136 -6.79 -0.02 -7.12
C LEU A 136 -6.06 0.10 -5.77
N SER A 137 -6.76 0.42 -4.67
CA SER A 137 -6.08 0.58 -3.37
C SER A 137 -5.44 -0.72 -2.86
N GLU A 138 -5.93 -1.87 -3.31
CA GLU A 138 -5.52 -3.15 -2.77
C GLU A 138 -4.29 -3.67 -3.53
N PRO A 139 -3.21 -4.05 -2.82
CA PRO A 139 -2.11 -4.76 -3.46
C PRO A 139 -2.61 -6.13 -3.93
N ASN A 140 -2.10 -6.59 -5.07
CA ASN A 140 -2.23 -7.99 -5.44
C ASN A 140 -1.61 -8.83 -4.32
N ASP A 141 -2.40 -9.71 -3.72
CA ASP A 141 -1.91 -10.62 -2.70
C ASP A 141 -1.20 -11.78 -3.41
N PRO A 142 0.13 -11.92 -3.27
CA PRO A 142 0.88 -12.97 -3.95
C PRO A 142 0.51 -14.37 -3.44
N LEU A 143 -0.18 -14.46 -2.29
CA LEU A 143 -0.64 -15.72 -1.72
C LEU A 143 -2.02 -16.14 -2.23
N GLU A 144 -2.66 -15.36 -3.10
CA GLU A 144 -3.90 -15.80 -3.69
C GLU A 144 -3.68 -16.95 -4.65
N ASP A 145 -4.40 -18.04 -4.36
CA ASP A 145 -4.48 -19.20 -5.22
C ASP A 145 -5.07 -18.77 -6.57
N PRO A 146 -4.30 -18.83 -7.68
CA PRO A 146 -4.82 -18.48 -9.00
C PRO A 146 -5.95 -19.41 -9.46
N ALA A 147 -6.13 -20.58 -8.81
CA ALA A 147 -7.24 -21.48 -9.09
C ALA A 147 -8.56 -21.03 -8.46
N LYS A 148 -8.54 -20.09 -7.50
CA LYS A 148 -9.77 -19.61 -6.86
C LYS A 148 -10.56 -18.76 -7.87
N LYS A 149 -11.81 -19.18 -8.13
CA LYS A 149 -12.72 -18.45 -9.02
C LYS A 149 -12.90 -17.02 -8.52
N TYR A 150 -12.74 -16.06 -9.42
CA TYR A 150 -12.96 -14.64 -9.14
C TYR A 150 -14.39 -14.41 -8.63
N ASP A 151 -14.52 -13.96 -7.38
CA ASP A 151 -15.76 -13.49 -6.78
C ASP A 151 -15.66 -11.96 -6.60
N PRO A 152 -16.45 -11.16 -7.36
CA PRO A 152 -16.44 -9.71 -7.26
C PRO A 152 -16.69 -9.19 -5.84
N GLN A 153 -17.56 -9.85 -5.07
CA GLN A 153 -17.89 -9.40 -3.72
C GLN A 153 -16.74 -9.67 -2.75
N GLU A 154 -16.08 -10.83 -2.88
CA GLU A 154 -14.91 -11.14 -2.08
C GLU A 154 -13.76 -10.18 -2.38
N THR A 155 -13.52 -9.89 -3.67
CA THR A 155 -12.49 -8.93 -4.09
C THR A 155 -12.75 -7.53 -3.53
N GLN A 156 -14.00 -7.05 -3.53
CA GLN A 156 -14.34 -5.73 -2.96
C GLN A 156 -14.15 -5.66 -1.45
N CYS A 157 -14.29 -6.79 -0.76
CA CYS A 157 -14.20 -6.87 0.69
C CYS A 157 -12.83 -7.31 1.21
N ARG A 158 -11.90 -7.66 0.32
CA ARG A 158 -10.63 -8.27 0.68
C ARG A 158 -9.78 -7.39 1.59
N ALA A 159 -9.43 -6.15 1.23
CA ALA A 159 -8.62 -5.33 2.14
C ALA A 159 -9.38 -4.91 3.40
N TYR A 160 -10.71 -4.80 3.36
CA TYR A 160 -11.49 -4.59 4.58
C TYR A 160 -11.37 -5.79 5.52
N ASN A 161 -11.59 -7.01 5.02
CA ASN A 161 -11.50 -8.25 5.78
C ASN A 161 -10.09 -8.46 6.33
N ARG A 162 -9.06 -8.25 5.49
CA ARG A 162 -7.65 -8.32 5.89
C ARG A 162 -7.32 -7.30 6.98
N GLY A 163 -7.69 -6.04 6.78
CA GLY A 163 -7.48 -4.97 7.76
C GLY A 163 -8.15 -5.31 9.09
N GLN A 164 -9.40 -5.77 9.07
CA GLN A 164 -10.09 -6.20 10.28
C GLN A 164 -9.42 -7.42 10.92
N SER A 165 -9.04 -8.46 10.17
CA SER A 165 -8.43 -9.67 10.76
C SER A 165 -7.03 -9.43 11.35
N GLU A 166 -6.25 -8.55 10.72
CA GLU A 166 -4.94 -8.15 11.22
C GLU A 166 -5.09 -7.28 12.48
N SER A 167 -6.02 -6.32 12.46
CA SER A 167 -6.16 -5.33 13.52
C SER A 167 -7.07 -5.73 14.67
N CYS A 168 -8.02 -6.64 14.49
CA CYS A 168 -9.00 -7.06 15.50
C CYS A 168 -8.60 -8.33 16.23
N MET A 169 -8.99 -8.41 17.49
CA MET A 169 -9.03 -9.61 18.31
C MET A 169 -10.36 -9.68 19.06
N CYS A 170 -10.77 -10.88 19.44
CA CYS A 170 -11.96 -11.08 20.26
C CYS A 170 -11.59 -11.16 21.73
N VAL A 171 -12.28 -10.39 22.56
CA VAL A 171 -12.12 -10.42 24.01
C VAL A 171 -13.46 -10.63 24.69
N LYS A 172 -13.47 -11.19 25.90
CA LYS A 172 -14.70 -11.36 26.66
C LYS A 172 -15.30 -10.00 27.04
N LYS A 173 -16.63 -9.90 27.10
CA LYS A 173 -17.35 -8.64 27.40
C LYS A 173 -16.92 -7.98 28.71
N ASP A 174 -16.62 -8.77 29.74
CA ASP A 174 -16.11 -8.31 31.05
C ASP A 174 -14.70 -7.70 30.96
N SER A 175 -13.84 -8.23 30.08
CA SER A 175 -12.48 -7.73 29.82
C SER A 175 -12.41 -6.54 28.84
N PHE A 176 -13.50 -6.22 28.15
CA PHE A 176 -13.52 -5.22 27.06
C PHE A 176 -12.91 -3.88 27.48
N LYS A 177 -13.38 -3.32 28.61
CA LYS A 177 -12.95 -2.02 29.12
C LYS A 177 -11.44 -2.00 29.40
N THR A 178 -10.96 -3.03 30.11
CA THR A 178 -9.54 -3.17 30.47
C THR A 178 -8.66 -3.31 29.23
N THR A 179 -9.08 -4.09 28.23
CA THR A 179 -8.33 -4.24 26.97
C THR A 179 -8.28 -2.92 26.19
N VAL A 180 -9.39 -2.17 26.12
CA VAL A 180 -9.41 -0.85 25.48
C VAL A 180 -8.48 0.13 26.18
N GLU A 181 -8.45 0.14 27.52
CA GLU A 181 -7.52 0.96 28.32
C GLU A 181 -6.06 0.57 28.07
N GLN A 182 -5.75 -0.73 28.03
CA GLN A 182 -4.39 -1.22 27.72
C GLN A 182 -3.95 -0.78 26.32
N LYS A 183 -4.82 -0.91 25.32
CA LYS A 183 -4.53 -0.43 23.96
C LYS A 183 -4.32 1.09 23.94
N LEU A 184 -5.14 1.84 24.66
CA LEU A 184 -5.02 3.30 24.74
C LEU A 184 -3.73 3.73 25.46
N LYS A 185 -3.35 3.03 26.53
CA LYS A 185 -2.07 3.20 27.23
C LYS A 185 -0.89 2.92 26.31
N TYR A 186 -0.94 1.82 25.54
CA TYR A 186 0.09 1.51 24.54
C TYR A 186 0.19 2.61 23.47
N PHE A 187 -0.94 3.07 22.93
CA PHE A 187 -0.98 4.13 21.93
C PHE A 187 -0.39 5.45 22.46
N TYR A 188 -0.78 5.89 23.66
CA TYR A 188 -0.22 7.09 24.27
C TYR A 188 1.26 6.92 24.63
N GLY A 189 1.70 5.77 25.11
CA GLY A 189 3.11 5.49 25.37
C GLY A 189 3.98 5.68 24.12
N LYS A 190 3.47 5.27 22.95
CA LYS A 190 4.20 5.37 21.67
C LYS A 190 4.13 6.75 21.02
N PHE A 191 2.99 7.44 21.08
CA PHE A 191 2.76 8.65 20.26
C PHE A 191 2.48 9.94 21.06
N ASN A 192 2.10 9.84 22.34
CA ASN A 192 1.79 11.00 23.18
C ASN A 192 1.92 10.69 24.68
N SER A 193 3.16 10.54 25.16
CA SER A 193 3.44 10.19 26.56
C SER A 193 2.99 11.25 27.56
N GLU A 194 2.74 12.49 27.12
CA GLU A 194 2.22 13.57 27.97
C GLU A 194 0.82 13.27 28.53
N LYS A 195 0.06 12.38 27.87
CA LYS A 195 -1.25 11.91 28.34
C LYS A 195 -1.16 10.81 29.40
N LEU A 196 0.05 10.33 29.69
CA LEU A 196 0.33 9.39 30.75
C LEU A 196 0.91 10.11 31.99
N ASN A 197 0.60 9.60 33.18
CA ASN A 197 1.25 10.00 34.43
C ASN A 197 2.64 9.32 34.55
N SER A 198 3.36 9.58 35.64
CA SER A 198 4.68 8.97 35.90
C SER A 198 4.64 7.44 36.05
N ALA A 199 3.49 6.86 36.41
CA ALA A 199 3.25 5.41 36.46
C ALA A 199 2.84 4.81 35.09
N GLY A 200 2.79 5.64 34.04
CA GLY A 200 2.35 5.23 32.70
C GLY A 200 0.85 5.00 32.59
N GLU A 201 0.03 5.48 33.53
CA GLU A 201 -1.43 5.40 33.47
C GLU A 201 -2.02 6.65 32.83
N ILE A 202 -3.24 6.55 32.29
CA ILE A 202 -3.90 7.66 31.58
C ILE A 202 -4.38 8.68 32.62
N LYS A 203 -3.95 9.94 32.49
CA LYS A 203 -4.25 11.00 33.48
C LYS A 203 -5.75 11.23 33.71
N ASP A 204 -6.56 11.15 32.67
CA ASP A 204 -7.98 11.52 32.68
C ASP A 204 -8.88 10.37 32.15
N VAL A 205 -8.71 9.15 32.70
CA VAL A 205 -9.40 7.94 32.19
C VAL A 205 -10.93 8.07 32.23
N ASP A 206 -11.48 8.69 33.27
CA ASP A 206 -12.94 8.86 33.41
C ASP A 206 -13.52 9.80 32.36
N ASP A 207 -12.82 10.89 32.04
CA ASP A 207 -13.25 11.83 30.99
C ASP A 207 -13.18 11.19 29.60
N VAL A 208 -12.18 10.33 29.36
CA VAL A 208 -12.09 9.54 28.13
C VAL A 208 -13.32 8.64 28.00
N TRP A 209 -13.66 7.87 29.04
CA TRP A 209 -14.83 6.99 29.01
C TRP A 209 -16.15 7.76 28.90
N LYS A 210 -16.29 8.86 29.63
CA LYS A 210 -17.48 9.72 29.53
C LYS A 210 -17.73 10.22 28.10
N LYS A 211 -16.67 10.49 27.34
CA LYS A 211 -16.75 10.96 25.95
C LYS A 211 -16.95 9.84 24.93
N TRP A 212 -16.33 8.68 25.16
CA TRP A 212 -16.17 7.64 24.14
C TRP A 212 -16.86 6.31 24.45
N THR A 213 -17.61 6.18 25.55
CA THR A 213 -18.40 4.97 25.83
C THR A 213 -19.36 4.68 24.67
N GLY A 214 -19.28 3.47 24.13
CA GLY A 214 -20.04 3.02 22.95
C GLY A 214 -19.56 3.60 21.61
N LYS A 215 -18.48 4.38 21.61
CA LYS A 215 -17.84 5.01 20.45
C LYS A 215 -16.33 4.75 20.44
N GLU A 216 -15.92 3.64 21.02
CA GLU A 216 -14.51 3.24 21.13
C GLU A 216 -13.84 3.12 19.74
N PRO A 217 -14.50 2.60 18.69
CA PRO A 217 -13.93 2.62 17.33
C PRO A 217 -13.65 4.05 16.83
N ASP A 218 -14.59 4.98 17.04
CA ASP A 218 -14.41 6.39 16.65
C ASP A 218 -13.25 7.05 17.41
N MET A 219 -13.05 6.68 18.67
CA MET A 219 -11.92 7.17 19.48
C MET A 219 -10.58 6.78 18.83
N PHE A 220 -10.39 5.50 18.52
CA PHE A 220 -9.14 5.02 17.91
C PHE A 220 -8.93 5.57 16.51
N MET A 221 -9.99 5.69 15.73
CA MET A 221 -9.93 6.31 14.41
C MET A 221 -9.51 7.79 14.48
N ALA A 222 -10.08 8.56 15.43
CA ALA A 222 -9.70 9.95 15.64
C ALA A 222 -8.25 10.09 16.12
N LEU A 223 -7.79 9.20 17.01
CA LEU A 223 -6.41 9.16 17.48
C LEU A 223 -5.45 8.83 16.33
N ALA A 224 -5.70 7.75 15.58
CA ALA A 224 -4.88 7.36 14.44
C ALA A 224 -4.82 8.47 13.38
N THR A 225 -5.94 9.14 13.09
CA THR A 225 -5.99 10.27 12.15
C THR A 225 -5.20 11.48 12.66
N LYS A 226 -5.31 11.80 13.96
CA LYS A 226 -4.57 12.91 14.57
C LYS A 226 -3.06 12.69 14.55
N TYR A 227 -2.61 11.46 14.79
CA TYR A 227 -1.20 11.10 14.85
C TYR A 227 -0.70 10.42 13.57
N LYS A 228 -1.43 10.52 12.45
CA LYS A 228 -1.20 9.71 11.24
C LYS A 228 0.23 9.74 10.71
N ALA A 229 0.93 10.87 10.82
CA ALA A 229 2.32 11.00 10.37
C ALA A 229 3.31 10.10 11.15
N LYS A 230 2.95 9.69 12.37
CA LYS A 230 3.74 8.79 13.23
C LYS A 230 3.09 7.42 13.42
N ALA A 231 1.75 7.40 13.47
CA ALA A 231 0.96 6.23 13.81
C ALA A 231 0.60 5.35 12.61
N VAL A 232 0.77 5.83 11.38
CA VAL A 232 0.54 5.05 10.17
C VAL A 232 1.84 4.80 9.44
N GLU A 233 2.14 3.52 9.20
CA GLU A 233 3.25 3.09 8.37
C GLU A 233 2.84 3.16 6.89
N ILE A 234 3.47 4.05 6.11
CA ILE A 234 3.23 4.10 4.67
C ILE A 234 4.05 3.00 3.99
N ARG A 235 3.36 1.99 3.48
CA ARG A 235 3.97 0.86 2.76
C ARG A 235 4.02 1.12 1.27
N VAL A 236 4.98 0.49 0.61
CA VAL A 236 5.06 0.44 -0.86
C VAL A 236 4.25 -0.75 -1.34
N LYS A 237 3.36 -0.58 -2.32
CA LYS A 237 2.63 -1.71 -2.89
C LYS A 237 3.62 -2.67 -3.54
N PRO A 238 3.49 -3.99 -3.31
CA PRO A 238 4.23 -4.99 -4.07
C PRO A 238 3.98 -4.78 -5.56
N LYS A 239 5.05 -4.85 -6.37
CA LYS A 239 4.89 -4.79 -7.82
C LYS A 239 4.15 -6.06 -8.28
N PRO A 240 3.17 -5.96 -9.19
CA PRO A 240 2.55 -7.14 -9.76
C PRO A 240 3.63 -8.00 -10.44
N PRO A 241 3.48 -9.34 -10.44
CA PRO A 241 4.37 -10.20 -11.20
C PRO A 241 4.32 -9.80 -12.69
N PRO A 242 5.42 -9.93 -13.44
CA PRO A 242 5.43 -9.65 -14.87
C PRO A 242 4.32 -10.43 -15.57
N TYR A 243 3.45 -9.73 -16.31
CA TYR A 243 2.43 -10.39 -17.12
C TYR A 243 3.12 -11.26 -18.16
N LYS A 244 2.90 -12.58 -18.08
CA LYS A 244 3.25 -13.50 -19.16
C LYS A 244 1.99 -13.61 -20.03
N PRO A 245 2.01 -13.10 -21.27
CA PRO A 245 0.88 -13.34 -22.16
C PRO A 245 0.64 -14.84 -22.23
N PRO A 246 -0.63 -15.29 -22.24
CA PRO A 246 -0.91 -16.69 -22.53
C PRO A 246 -0.16 -17.03 -23.82
N PRO A 247 0.49 -18.22 -23.89
CA PRO A 247 1.12 -18.62 -25.12
C PRO A 247 0.09 -18.42 -26.24
N ALA A 248 0.51 -17.81 -27.35
CA ALA A 248 -0.30 -17.69 -28.53
C ALA A 248 -0.51 -19.11 -29.09
N GLY A 249 -1.32 -19.89 -28.40
CA GLY A 249 -1.85 -21.16 -28.85
C GLY A 249 -2.82 -20.81 -29.96
N GLY A 250 -2.28 -20.71 -31.17
CA GLY A 250 -3.05 -20.90 -32.38
C GLY A 250 -3.51 -22.35 -32.39
N ASP A 251 -4.61 -22.63 -31.71
CA ASP A 251 -5.51 -23.67 -32.16
C ASP A 251 -6.26 -23.06 -33.35
N GLU A 252 -5.61 -23.06 -34.52
CA GLU A 252 -6.25 -22.84 -35.83
C GLU A 252 -7.24 -23.97 -36.19
N GLU A 253 -7.43 -24.95 -35.31
CA GLU A 253 -8.18 -26.17 -35.56
C GLU A 253 -9.53 -26.19 -34.83
N ALA A 254 -10.46 -25.28 -35.18
CA ALA A 254 -11.93 -25.47 -35.02
C ALA A 254 -12.79 -24.30 -35.54
N ALA A 255 -12.43 -23.69 -36.68
CA ALA A 255 -13.31 -22.75 -37.39
C ALA A 255 -13.63 -23.21 -38.82
N GLU A 256 -13.81 -24.52 -39.03
CA GLU A 256 -14.57 -25.03 -40.18
C GLU A 256 -15.94 -25.47 -39.68
N GLY A 257 -16.98 -24.68 -40.00
CA GLY A 257 -18.37 -25.17 -39.89
C GLY A 257 -19.43 -24.19 -39.40
N ALA A 258 -19.46 -22.96 -39.90
CA ALA A 258 -20.70 -22.16 -39.91
C ALA A 258 -20.63 -21.05 -40.98
N ALA A 259 -20.53 -21.46 -42.24
CA ALA A 259 -20.88 -20.58 -43.36
C ALA A 259 -22.40 -20.50 -43.47
N ALA A 260 -22.98 -19.35 -43.13
CA ALA A 260 -24.28 -18.92 -43.62
C ALA A 260 -24.26 -17.39 -43.77
N ALA A 261 -24.08 -16.99 -45.03
CA ALA A 261 -24.37 -15.72 -45.69
C ALA A 261 -24.94 -14.57 -44.85
N ASP A 262 -24.27 -13.41 -44.90
CA ASP A 262 -24.96 -12.15 -45.22
C ASP A 262 -23.96 -11.16 -45.84
N ASP A 263 -24.29 -10.71 -47.05
CA ASP A 263 -23.54 -9.80 -47.90
C ASP A 263 -23.66 -8.36 -47.40
N GLY A 264 -22.53 -7.68 -47.18
CA GLY A 264 -22.53 -6.28 -46.76
C GLY A 264 -21.25 -5.53 -47.14
N ALA A 265 -21.17 -5.15 -48.40
CA ALA A 265 -20.09 -4.35 -48.99
C ALA A 265 -19.89 -2.99 -48.30
N GLY A 266 -18.64 -2.58 -48.15
CA GLY A 266 -18.25 -1.26 -47.66
C GLY A 266 -16.76 -1.02 -47.78
N ASP A 267 -16.34 -0.62 -48.98
CA ASP A 267 -15.00 -0.10 -49.31
C ASP A 267 -14.57 1.06 -48.38
N ALA A 268 -13.34 0.99 -47.87
CA ALA A 268 -12.58 2.18 -47.48
C ALA A 268 -11.08 1.89 -47.55
N GLU A 269 -10.51 2.32 -48.68
CA GLU A 269 -9.07 2.46 -48.91
C GLU A 269 -8.42 3.38 -47.85
N GLY A 270 -7.29 2.94 -47.32
CA GLY A 270 -6.54 3.67 -46.29
C GLY A 270 -5.05 3.35 -46.34
N SER A 271 -4.43 3.77 -47.44
CA SER A 271 -2.99 3.72 -47.72
C SER A 271 -2.17 4.61 -46.79
N GLY A 272 -0.97 4.14 -46.40
CA GLY A 272 0.13 5.01 -45.94
C GLY A 272 0.83 4.55 -44.66
N GLY A 273 1.97 3.88 -44.79
CA GLY A 273 3.20 4.50 -44.29
C GLY A 273 4.15 3.53 -43.59
N SER A 274 4.75 2.63 -44.35
CA SER A 274 5.88 1.80 -43.94
C SER A 274 7.17 2.65 -43.89
N GLY A 275 7.53 3.13 -42.70
CA GLY A 275 8.82 3.80 -42.44
C GLY A 275 9.81 2.82 -41.80
N GLY A 276 10.69 2.25 -42.61
CA GLY A 276 11.76 1.37 -42.17
C GLY A 276 12.80 2.08 -41.29
N SER A 277 13.13 1.47 -40.16
CA SER A 277 14.32 1.79 -39.37
C SER A 277 15.24 0.58 -39.40
N GLY A 278 16.15 0.58 -40.36
CA GLY A 278 17.26 -0.37 -40.44
C GLY A 278 18.27 -0.04 -39.35
N GLY A 279 18.10 -0.66 -38.18
CA GLY A 279 19.12 -0.66 -37.13
C GLY A 279 20.20 -1.67 -37.48
N GLY A 280 21.38 -1.16 -37.86
CA GLY A 280 22.59 -1.95 -38.01
C GLY A 280 22.85 -2.76 -36.75
N LYS A 281 23.01 -4.06 -36.92
CA LYS A 281 23.41 -5.02 -35.90
C LYS A 281 24.91 -4.81 -35.65
N GLU A 282 25.26 -3.71 -34.98
CA GLU A 282 26.60 -3.57 -34.41
C GLU A 282 26.72 -4.61 -33.30
N ASP A 283 27.67 -5.54 -33.46
CA ASP A 283 28.05 -6.55 -32.49
C ASP A 283 28.55 -5.86 -31.22
N ARG A 284 27.61 -5.41 -30.39
CA ARG A 284 27.86 -4.82 -29.09
C ARG A 284 28.32 -5.95 -28.17
N ALA A 285 29.64 -6.12 -28.11
CA ALA A 285 30.31 -7.06 -27.23
C ALA A 285 29.64 -7.05 -25.86
N GLU A 286 29.09 -8.19 -25.44
CA GLU A 286 28.46 -8.30 -24.14
C GLU A 286 29.49 -7.93 -23.07
N PRO A 287 29.23 -6.90 -22.27
CA PRO A 287 30.15 -6.47 -21.21
C PRO A 287 30.39 -7.63 -20.24
N GLN A 288 31.62 -8.14 -20.25
CA GLN A 288 32.07 -9.28 -19.45
C GLN A 288 31.69 -9.10 -17.98
N ALA A 289 31.15 -10.17 -17.39
CA ALA A 289 30.79 -10.18 -15.98
C ALA A 289 32.05 -9.99 -15.11
N ASP A 290 31.93 -9.15 -14.08
CA ASP A 290 33.02 -8.96 -13.12
C ASP A 290 33.23 -10.25 -12.32
N PRO A 291 34.42 -10.87 -12.34
CA PRO A 291 34.69 -12.10 -11.59
C PRO A 291 34.45 -11.93 -10.08
N GLU A 292 34.58 -10.71 -9.54
CA GLU A 292 34.31 -10.44 -8.12
C GLU A 292 32.81 -10.51 -7.80
N GLU A 293 31.93 -10.17 -8.76
CA GLU A 293 30.48 -10.31 -8.59
C GLU A 293 30.08 -11.79 -8.46
N GLY A 294 30.73 -12.68 -9.22
CA GLY A 294 30.51 -14.12 -9.13
C GLY A 294 30.91 -14.70 -7.76
N ALA A 295 32.05 -14.27 -7.21
CA ALA A 295 32.50 -14.72 -5.90
C ALA A 295 31.58 -14.24 -4.76
N PHE A 296 31.02 -13.02 -4.87
CA PHE A 296 30.01 -12.54 -3.93
C PHE A 296 28.72 -13.36 -4.01
N ASP A 297 28.22 -13.62 -5.22
CA ASP A 297 26.98 -14.38 -5.43
C ASP A 297 27.09 -15.81 -4.88
N GLU A 298 28.23 -16.48 -5.04
CA GLU A 298 28.50 -17.79 -4.44
C GLU A 298 28.45 -17.76 -2.91
N LYS A 299 29.11 -16.77 -2.28
CA LYS A 299 29.11 -16.62 -0.82
C LYS A 299 27.71 -16.33 -0.27
N LEU A 300 26.95 -15.46 -0.92
CA LEU A 300 25.59 -15.13 -0.52
C LEU A 300 24.68 -16.36 -0.62
N ALA A 301 24.77 -17.11 -1.73
CA ALA A 301 24.02 -18.36 -1.92
C ALA A 301 24.36 -19.41 -0.85
N ALA A 302 25.63 -19.53 -0.47
CA ALA A 302 26.06 -20.43 0.60
C ALA A 302 25.46 -20.04 1.96
N LEU A 303 25.38 -18.75 2.28
CA LEU A 303 24.76 -18.25 3.52
C LEU A 303 23.24 -18.43 3.53
N GLU A 304 22.58 -18.23 2.38
CA GLU A 304 21.14 -18.52 2.24
C GLU A 304 20.84 -20.01 2.39
N ALA A 305 21.68 -20.89 1.83
CA ALA A 305 21.57 -22.33 2.01
C ALA A 305 21.80 -22.73 3.48
N LYS A 306 22.81 -22.15 4.15
CA LYS A 306 23.08 -22.36 5.59
C LYS A 306 21.88 -21.94 6.44
N LYS A 307 21.31 -20.76 6.17
CA LYS A 307 20.11 -20.25 6.84
C LYS A 307 18.89 -21.15 6.61
N SER A 308 18.65 -21.60 5.38
CA SER A 308 17.51 -22.48 5.08
C SER A 308 17.66 -23.84 5.74
N LYS A 309 18.88 -24.39 5.76
CA LYS A 309 19.16 -25.66 6.43
C LYS A 309 18.95 -25.55 7.93
N ALA A 310 19.50 -24.51 8.57
CA ALA A 310 19.31 -24.27 10.00
C ALA A 310 17.83 -24.14 10.40
N LYS A 311 17.01 -23.48 9.55
CA LYS A 311 15.54 -23.43 9.76
C LYS A 311 14.88 -24.80 9.67
N ALA A 312 15.29 -25.65 8.74
CA ALA A 312 14.74 -26.99 8.59
C ALA A 312 15.11 -27.89 9.79
N ASP A 313 16.29 -27.66 10.37
CA ASP A 313 16.77 -28.36 11.56
C ASP A 313 16.26 -27.74 12.89
N GLU A 314 15.34 -26.76 12.83
CA GLU A 314 14.82 -25.97 13.96
C GLU A 314 15.91 -25.25 14.80
N ASP A 315 17.10 -25.04 14.23
CA ASP A 315 18.20 -24.27 14.82
C ASP A 315 18.04 -22.78 14.46
N TYR A 316 17.17 -22.10 15.21
CA TYR A 316 16.86 -20.68 14.98
C TYR A 316 18.04 -19.75 15.25
N ASP A 317 18.97 -20.12 16.12
CA ASP A 317 20.16 -19.33 16.43
C ASP A 317 21.15 -19.37 15.26
N ALA A 318 21.42 -20.54 14.69
CA ALA A 318 22.23 -20.67 13.49
C ALA A 318 21.60 -19.97 12.28
N ALA A 319 20.27 -20.01 12.15
CA ALA A 319 19.55 -19.30 11.10
C ALA A 319 19.64 -17.77 11.26
N ALA A 320 19.61 -17.27 12.50
CA ALA A 320 19.80 -15.85 12.80
C ALA A 320 21.25 -15.42 12.50
N GLN A 321 22.24 -16.20 12.91
CA GLN A 321 23.65 -15.93 12.62
C GLN A 321 23.93 -15.88 11.11
N ALA A 322 23.43 -16.85 10.34
CA ALA A 322 23.60 -16.86 8.88
C ALA A 322 22.93 -15.65 8.19
N LYS A 323 21.83 -15.14 8.75
CA LYS A 323 21.19 -13.91 8.26
C LYS A 323 22.04 -12.67 8.52
N GLU A 324 22.63 -12.55 9.71
CA GLU A 324 23.52 -11.42 10.03
C GLU A 324 24.83 -11.48 9.22
N GLU A 325 25.41 -12.67 9.03
CA GLU A 325 26.54 -12.88 8.12
C GLU A 325 26.21 -12.45 6.68
N ALA A 326 25.00 -12.75 6.18
CA ALA A 326 24.57 -12.34 4.84
C ALA A 326 24.40 -10.82 4.70
N ARG A 327 23.91 -10.16 5.76
CA ARG A 327 23.80 -8.69 5.80
C ARG A 327 25.16 -8.02 5.82
N ALA A 328 26.08 -8.48 6.66
CA ALA A 328 27.44 -7.96 6.72
C ALA A 328 28.14 -8.10 5.36
N LEU A 329 28.01 -9.27 4.71
CA LEU A 329 28.55 -9.49 3.37
C LEU A 329 27.94 -8.52 2.34
N ALA A 330 26.62 -8.27 2.38
CA ALA A 330 25.96 -7.33 1.50
C ALA A 330 26.42 -5.87 1.72
N GLU A 331 26.67 -5.46 2.96
CA GLU A 331 27.18 -4.12 3.28
C GLU A 331 28.62 -3.90 2.76
N GLU A 332 29.49 -4.90 2.89
CA GLU A 332 30.84 -4.89 2.33
C GLU A 332 30.80 -4.75 0.79
N GLU A 333 29.95 -5.54 0.13
CA GLU A 333 29.80 -5.48 -1.33
C GLU A 333 29.20 -4.16 -1.81
N ILE A 334 28.23 -3.58 -1.08
CA ILE A 334 27.72 -2.23 -1.40
C ILE A 334 28.85 -1.19 -1.34
N THR A 335 29.79 -1.34 -0.42
CA THR A 335 30.93 -0.43 -0.30
C THR A 335 31.87 -0.57 -1.51
N ARG A 336 32.24 -1.79 -1.88
CA ARG A 336 33.00 -2.08 -3.12
C ARG A 336 32.30 -1.53 -4.37
N LEU A 337 31.00 -1.75 -4.49
CA LEU A 337 30.20 -1.27 -5.63
C LEU A 337 30.11 0.27 -5.68
N LYS A 338 30.12 0.97 -4.54
CA LYS A 338 30.19 2.45 -4.54
C LYS A 338 31.49 2.95 -5.15
N GLU A 339 32.62 2.34 -4.80
CA GLU A 339 33.93 2.66 -5.37
C GLU A 339 33.99 2.33 -6.85
N LYS A 340 33.55 1.13 -7.24
CA LYS A 340 33.47 0.70 -8.65
C LYS A 340 32.58 1.63 -9.47
N LYS A 341 31.45 2.08 -8.93
CA LYS A 341 30.57 3.06 -9.59
C LYS A 341 31.25 4.41 -9.74
N ALA A 342 31.95 4.89 -8.71
CA ALA A 342 32.66 6.16 -8.76
C ALA A 342 33.74 6.13 -9.86
N LYS A 343 34.53 5.06 -9.91
CA LYS A 343 35.53 4.83 -10.96
C LYS A 343 34.91 4.76 -12.35
N ALA A 344 33.81 4.03 -12.52
CA ALA A 344 33.11 3.97 -13.81
C ALA A 344 32.55 5.34 -14.25
N VAL A 345 32.15 6.20 -13.31
CA VAL A 345 31.74 7.59 -13.64
C VAL A 345 32.93 8.44 -14.05
N GLU A 346 34.08 8.28 -13.38
CA GLU A 346 35.34 8.98 -13.72
C GLU A 346 35.87 8.57 -15.10
N GLU A 347 35.75 7.30 -15.46
CA GLU A 347 36.13 6.75 -16.78
C GLU A 347 35.06 6.96 -17.87
N GLU A 348 33.99 7.71 -17.56
CA GLU A 348 32.83 7.94 -18.44
C GLU A 348 32.11 6.66 -18.92
N ASP A 349 32.30 5.53 -18.24
CA ASP A 349 31.55 4.28 -18.44
C ASP A 349 30.20 4.32 -17.70
N TYR A 350 29.29 5.12 -18.25
CA TYR A 350 27.95 5.30 -17.69
C TYR A 350 27.10 4.01 -17.71
N LEU A 351 27.40 3.05 -18.58
CA LEU A 351 26.69 1.78 -18.65
C LEU A 351 27.04 0.90 -17.45
N THR A 352 28.33 0.80 -17.13
CA THR A 352 28.80 0.11 -15.92
C THR A 352 28.29 0.81 -14.67
N ALA A 353 28.38 2.14 -14.59
CA ALA A 353 27.86 2.90 -13.46
C ALA A 353 26.35 2.67 -13.23
N LYS A 354 25.56 2.56 -14.30
CA LYS A 354 24.11 2.26 -14.23
C LYS A 354 23.85 0.83 -13.75
N ARG A 355 24.62 -0.17 -14.24
CA ARG A 355 24.52 -1.56 -13.79
C ARG A 355 24.85 -1.69 -12.30
N VAL A 356 25.98 -1.11 -11.89
CA VAL A 356 26.44 -1.12 -10.49
C VAL A 356 25.41 -0.47 -9.57
N LYS A 357 24.80 0.66 -9.99
CA LYS A 357 23.69 1.29 -9.25
C LYS A 357 22.48 0.37 -9.08
N ALA A 358 22.09 -0.35 -10.13
CA ALA A 358 20.98 -1.30 -10.06
C ALA A 358 21.29 -2.49 -9.13
N ARG A 359 22.54 -2.97 -9.14
CA ARG A 359 23.01 -4.03 -8.24
C ARG A 359 23.00 -3.60 -6.78
N MET A 360 23.52 -2.41 -6.47
CA MET A 360 23.44 -1.82 -5.11
C MET A 360 22.00 -1.75 -4.58
N ALA A 361 21.04 -1.36 -5.44
CA ALA A 361 19.64 -1.28 -5.04
C ALA A 361 19.06 -2.66 -4.66
N LYS A 362 19.43 -3.72 -5.38
CA LYS A 362 19.03 -5.10 -5.04
C LYS A 362 19.62 -5.54 -3.70
N LEU A 363 20.90 -5.23 -3.45
CA LEU A 363 21.56 -5.61 -2.19
C LEU A 363 21.02 -4.86 -0.98
N SER A 364 20.53 -3.62 -1.14
CA SER A 364 19.92 -2.86 -0.04
C SER A 364 18.53 -3.38 0.39
N GLU A 365 17.96 -4.34 -0.33
CA GLU A 365 16.67 -4.97 0.01
C GLU A 365 16.84 -6.27 0.84
N LEU A 366 18.08 -6.77 1.02
CA LEU A 366 18.43 -7.93 1.86
C LEU A 366 18.51 -7.56 3.35
#